data_AF-A0A3D4DTE4-F1
#
_entry.id   AF-A0A3D4DTE4-F1
#
_cell.length_a   1.000
_cell.length_b   1.000
_cell.length_c   1.000
_cell.angle_alpha   90.00
_cell.angle_beta   90.00
_cell.angle_gamma   90.00
#
_symmetry.space_group_name_H-M   'P 1'
#
loop_
_entity.id
_entity.type
_entity.pdbx_description
1 polymer ?
#
loop_
_entity_poly.entity_id
_entity_poly.type
_entity_poly.pdbx_seq_one_letter_code
_entity_poly.pdbx_strand_id
1 'polypeptide(L)'
;MRTHTRRETKKSLRGRATPLIIGSFLIMGVSGIVMFVHVETTMAKVIHEWAGWVMVAGAVAHLVLNWRAFTSYFKRPLATGIMAASAVLLALSFLPGGPAQSTGDITRTAIAALSGGQIGTLAEFAGSDTETALAELGAAGFEVHSDDTPARRSGGDRMAQVVIITTIFTRQPPIPRPRQGRDPSWSSADLATPPAKPRPMSAPQGVEAVTRNRDGAPWARRIV
;
A
#
# COMPACT_ATOMS: atom_id res chain seq x y z
N MET A 1 28.53 -46.85 -24.93
CA MET A 1 28.91 -45.53 -25.47
C MET A 1 27.95 -44.40 -25.04
N ARG A 2 27.72 -44.19 -23.72
CA ARG A 2 26.75 -43.19 -23.21
C ARG A 2 27.26 -42.33 -22.04
N THR A 3 28.53 -42.52 -21.65
CA THR A 3 29.15 -41.95 -20.44
C THR A 3 29.88 -40.64 -20.70
N HIS A 4 30.42 -40.42 -21.91
CA HIS A 4 31.16 -39.20 -22.25
C HIS A 4 30.27 -37.97 -22.38
N THR A 5 29.12 -38.07 -23.06
CA THR A 5 28.20 -36.94 -23.27
C THR A 5 27.60 -36.38 -21.98
N ARG A 6 27.34 -37.23 -20.97
CA ARG A 6 26.78 -36.81 -19.66
C ARG A 6 27.80 -36.09 -18.77
N ARG A 7 29.10 -36.39 -18.89
CA ARG A 7 30.15 -35.74 -18.11
C ARG A 7 30.48 -34.34 -18.65
N GLU A 8 30.56 -34.21 -19.97
CA GLU A 8 30.80 -32.93 -20.67
C GLU A 8 29.69 -31.90 -20.38
N THR A 9 28.43 -32.30 -20.52
CA THR A 9 27.25 -31.45 -20.24
C THR A 9 27.20 -30.97 -18.78
N LYS A 10 27.48 -31.84 -17.80
CA LYS A 10 27.54 -31.42 -16.38
C LYS A 10 28.66 -30.41 -16.10
N LYS A 11 29.81 -30.52 -16.76
CA LYS A 11 30.93 -29.56 -16.61
C LYS A 11 30.58 -28.20 -17.21
N SER A 12 29.95 -28.19 -18.39
CA SER A 12 29.41 -26.99 -19.06
C SER A 12 28.32 -26.27 -18.25
N LEU A 13 27.39 -27.02 -17.62
CA LEU A 13 26.32 -26.44 -16.82
C LEU A 13 26.83 -25.81 -15.51
N ARG A 14 27.79 -26.46 -14.85
CA ARG A 14 28.46 -25.92 -13.65
C ARG A 14 29.22 -24.63 -13.94
N GLY A 15 29.88 -24.54 -15.10
CA GLY A 15 30.60 -23.34 -15.53
C GLY A 15 29.68 -22.14 -15.81
N ARG A 16 28.42 -22.38 -16.21
CA ARG A 16 27.45 -21.31 -16.53
C ARG A 16 26.57 -20.88 -15.35
N ALA A 17 26.35 -21.74 -14.36
CA ALA A 17 25.50 -21.43 -13.21
C ALA A 17 26.04 -20.27 -12.36
N THR A 18 27.35 -20.25 -12.10
CA THR A 18 28.00 -19.20 -11.29
C THR A 18 27.92 -17.81 -11.93
N PRO A 19 28.32 -17.58 -13.20
CA PRO A 19 28.20 -16.26 -13.82
C PRO A 19 26.74 -15.82 -13.97
N LEU A 20 25.79 -16.76 -14.16
CA LEU A 20 24.36 -16.46 -14.20
C LEU A 20 23.87 -15.92 -12.86
N ILE A 21 24.24 -16.55 -11.74
CA ILE A 21 23.92 -16.02 -10.40
C ILE A 21 24.56 -14.65 -10.19
N ILE A 22 25.84 -14.49 -10.51
CA ILE A 22 26.54 -13.22 -10.29
C ILE A 22 25.87 -12.08 -11.06
N GLY A 23 25.56 -12.29 -12.34
CA GLY A 23 24.88 -11.30 -13.18
C GLY A 23 23.46 -11.00 -12.69
N SER A 24 22.67 -12.03 -12.40
CA SER A 24 21.30 -11.85 -11.89
C SER A 24 21.26 -11.20 -10.50
N PHE A 25 22.21 -11.52 -9.62
CA PHE A 25 22.35 -10.90 -8.30
C PHE A 25 22.67 -9.41 -8.41
N LEU A 26 23.54 -9.01 -9.34
CA LEU A 26 23.86 -7.60 -9.56
C LEU A 26 22.63 -6.81 -10.04
N ILE A 27 21.89 -7.35 -11.02
CA ILE A 27 20.65 -6.73 -11.52
C ILE A 27 19.60 -6.63 -10.41
N MET A 28 19.39 -7.72 -9.65
CA MET A 28 18.45 -7.78 -8.53
C MET A 28 18.82 -6.79 -7.42
N GLY A 29 20.10 -6.74 -7.02
CA GLY A 29 20.57 -5.87 -5.95
C GLY A 29 20.45 -4.40 -6.29
N VAL A 30 20.90 -3.99 -7.49
CA VAL A 30 20.82 -2.59 -7.93
C VAL A 30 19.35 -2.15 -8.09
N SER A 31 18.52 -2.95 -8.75
CA SER A 31 17.09 -2.63 -8.92
C SER A 31 16.35 -2.58 -7.58
N GLY A 32 16.67 -3.48 -6.65
CA GLY A 32 16.12 -3.49 -5.29
C GLY A 32 16.49 -2.23 -4.50
N ILE A 33 17.74 -1.76 -4.59
CA ILE A 33 18.16 -0.51 -3.94
C ILE A 33 17.40 0.70 -4.53
N VAL A 34 17.29 0.77 -5.86
CA VAL A 34 16.55 1.84 -6.56
C VAL A 34 15.09 1.89 -6.11
N MET A 35 14.43 0.73 -6.02
CA MET A 35 13.05 0.64 -5.53
C MET A 35 12.94 0.96 -4.04
N PHE A 36 13.91 0.56 -3.21
CA PHE A 36 13.92 0.85 -1.78
C PHE A 36 13.99 2.35 -1.49
N VAL A 37 14.76 3.10 -2.28
CA VAL A 37 14.82 4.57 -2.16
C VAL A 37 13.64 5.29 -2.84
N HIS A 38 12.59 4.55 -3.24
CA HIS A 38 11.38 5.06 -3.90
C HIS A 38 11.64 5.84 -5.20
N VAL A 39 12.78 5.57 -5.86
CA VAL A 39 13.03 6.04 -7.23
C VAL A 39 12.33 5.07 -8.18
N GLU A 40 11.00 5.11 -8.13
CA GLU A 40 10.16 4.17 -8.85
C GLU A 40 10.09 4.56 -10.33
N THR A 41 10.92 3.90 -11.15
CA THR A 41 10.71 3.86 -12.59
C THR A 41 9.94 2.58 -12.94
N THR A 42 8.96 2.69 -13.83
CA THR A 42 8.18 1.53 -14.32
C THR A 42 9.09 0.43 -14.88
N MET A 43 10.21 0.82 -15.50
CA MET A 43 11.21 -0.11 -16.03
C MET A 43 11.99 -0.84 -14.94
N ALA A 44 12.42 -0.16 -13.86
CA ALA A 44 13.14 -0.82 -12.77
C ALA A 44 12.28 -1.90 -12.11
N LYS A 45 10.98 -1.64 -11.94
CA LYS A 45 10.02 -2.63 -11.40
C LYS A 45 9.92 -3.87 -12.29
N VAL A 46 9.71 -3.69 -13.59
CA VAL A 46 9.63 -4.80 -14.54
C VAL A 46 10.93 -5.61 -14.54
N ILE A 47 12.08 -4.94 -14.60
CA ILE A 47 13.38 -5.60 -14.54
C ILE A 47 13.53 -6.40 -13.23
N HIS A 48 13.16 -5.83 -12.09
CA HIS A 48 13.27 -6.48 -10.79
C HIS A 48 12.43 -7.76 -10.72
N GLU A 49 11.17 -7.69 -11.15
CA GLU A 49 10.25 -8.83 -11.15
C GLU A 49 10.78 -9.98 -12.03
N TRP A 50 11.20 -9.69 -13.26
CA TRP A 50 11.70 -10.71 -14.19
C TRP A 50 13.11 -11.21 -13.83
N ALA A 51 14.00 -10.33 -13.39
CA ALA A 51 15.33 -10.72 -12.91
C ALA A 51 15.23 -11.63 -11.68
N GLY A 52 14.17 -11.49 -10.87
CA GLY A 52 13.87 -12.39 -9.75
C GLY A 52 13.73 -13.84 -10.18
N TRP A 53 12.95 -14.10 -11.22
CA TRP A 53 12.80 -15.46 -11.75
C TRP A 53 14.12 -16.05 -12.23
N VAL A 54 14.92 -15.26 -12.95
CA VAL A 54 16.24 -15.68 -13.43
C VAL A 54 17.19 -15.98 -12.27
N MET A 55 17.19 -15.13 -11.23
CA MET A 55 18.01 -15.30 -10.05
C MET A 55 17.62 -16.56 -9.26
N VAL A 56 16.32 -16.83 -9.08
CA VAL A 56 15.82 -18.04 -8.43
C VAL A 56 16.24 -19.29 -9.22
N ALA A 57 16.06 -19.30 -10.54
CA ALA A 57 16.48 -20.42 -11.39
C ALA A 57 18.00 -20.65 -11.29
N GLY A 58 18.79 -19.57 -11.32
CA GLY A 58 20.23 -19.60 -11.10
C GLY A 58 20.60 -20.19 -9.74
N ALA A 59 20.00 -19.69 -8.67
CA ALA A 59 20.21 -20.12 -7.29
C ALA A 59 19.92 -21.63 -7.12
N VAL A 60 18.78 -22.11 -7.64
CA VAL A 60 18.43 -23.53 -7.62
C VAL A 60 19.44 -24.36 -8.40
N ALA A 61 19.83 -23.93 -9.60
CA ALA A 61 20.84 -24.63 -10.39
C ALA A 61 22.18 -24.71 -9.65
N HIS A 62 22.64 -23.61 -9.05
CA HIS A 62 23.87 -23.59 -8.26
C HIS A 62 23.77 -24.48 -7.01
N LEU A 63 22.62 -24.50 -6.34
CA LEU A 63 22.38 -25.35 -5.17
C LEU A 63 22.47 -26.83 -5.52
N VAL A 64 21.73 -27.26 -6.56
CA VAL A 64 21.72 -28.64 -7.05
C VAL A 64 23.11 -29.07 -7.53
N LEU A 65 23.79 -28.20 -8.27
CA LEU A 65 25.12 -28.50 -8.81
C LEU A 65 26.22 -28.48 -7.75
N ASN A 66 26.01 -27.78 -6.62
CA ASN A 66 26.95 -27.70 -5.49
C ASN A 66 26.39 -28.36 -4.21
N TRP A 67 25.48 -29.32 -4.36
CA TRP A 67 24.75 -29.95 -3.25
C TRP A 67 25.64 -30.46 -2.11
N ARG A 68 26.76 -31.11 -2.45
CA ARG A 68 27.71 -31.62 -1.44
C ARG A 68 28.34 -30.50 -0.60
N ALA A 69 28.70 -29.38 -1.23
CA ALA A 69 29.22 -28.22 -0.51
C ALA A 69 28.11 -27.57 0.35
N PHE A 70 26.90 -27.44 -0.19
CA PHE A 70 25.75 -26.92 0.55
C PHE A 70 25.44 -27.72 1.81
N THR A 71 25.34 -29.05 1.71
CA THR A 71 25.05 -29.92 2.88
C THR A 71 26.12 -29.85 3.98
N SER A 72 27.35 -29.43 3.65
CA SER A 72 28.41 -29.26 4.65
C SER A 72 28.18 -28.09 5.60
N TYR A 73 27.39 -27.09 5.21
CA TYR A 73 27.07 -25.93 6.05
C TYR A 73 26.20 -26.29 7.25
N PHE A 74 25.36 -27.32 7.16
CA PHE A 74 24.56 -27.83 8.30
C PHE A 74 25.42 -28.44 9.41
N LYS A 75 26.69 -28.73 9.14
CA LYS A 75 27.65 -29.19 10.17
C LYS A 75 28.30 -28.04 10.93
N ARG A 76 28.08 -26.79 10.50
CA ARG A 76 28.65 -25.58 11.12
C ARG A 76 27.55 -24.86 11.90
N PRO A 77 27.67 -24.73 13.23
CA PRO A 77 26.58 -24.19 14.06
C PRO A 77 26.23 -22.74 13.70
N LEU A 78 27.25 -21.90 13.44
CA LEU A 78 27.02 -20.51 13.03
C LEU A 78 26.29 -20.40 11.68
N ALA A 79 26.72 -21.16 10.67
CA ALA A 79 26.06 -21.15 9.36
C ALA A 79 24.61 -21.66 9.45
N THR A 80 24.39 -22.70 10.25
CA THR A 80 23.06 -23.26 10.51
C THR A 80 22.17 -22.25 11.23
N GLY A 81 22.70 -21.53 12.23
CA GLY A 81 21.99 -20.47 12.93
C GLY A 81 21.54 -19.33 12.01
N ILE A 82 22.42 -18.86 11.12
CA ILE A 82 22.07 -17.83 10.12
C ILE A 82 20.98 -18.34 9.18
N MET A 83 21.14 -19.55 8.62
CA MET A 83 20.12 -20.12 7.72
C MET A 83 18.77 -20.29 8.41
N ALA A 84 18.76 -20.76 9.66
CA ALA A 84 17.54 -20.91 10.45
C ALA A 84 16.88 -19.54 10.73
N ALA A 85 17.66 -18.54 11.13
CA ALA A 85 17.16 -17.19 11.37
C ALA A 85 16.58 -16.56 10.09
N SER A 86 17.26 -16.70 8.95
CA SER A 86 16.74 -16.23 7.65
C SER A 86 15.45 -16.95 7.26
N ALA A 87 15.34 -18.25 7.48
CA ALA A 87 14.12 -19.01 7.22
C ALA A 87 12.97 -18.58 8.13
N VAL A 88 13.24 -18.31 9.41
CA VAL A 88 12.26 -17.76 10.36
C VAL A 88 11.81 -16.37 9.93
N LEU A 89 12.73 -15.46 9.58
CA LEU A 89 12.39 -14.12 9.08
C LEU A 89 11.54 -14.18 7.81
N LEU A 90 11.87 -15.08 6.88
CA LEU A 90 11.07 -15.32 5.70
C LEU A 90 9.68 -15.87 6.06
N ALA A 91 9.57 -16.81 6.99
CA ALA A 91 8.28 -17.30 7.44
C ALA A 91 7.45 -16.18 8.11
N LEU A 92 8.11 -15.33 8.89
CA LEU A 92 7.50 -14.18 9.55
C LEU A 92 6.96 -13.15 8.54
N SER A 93 7.57 -13.00 7.37
CA SER A 93 7.09 -12.06 6.34
C SER A 93 5.74 -12.45 5.73
N PHE A 94 5.31 -13.71 5.88
CA PHE A 94 4.00 -14.18 5.43
C PHE A 94 2.90 -14.05 6.49
N LEU A 95 3.22 -13.67 7.74
CA LEU A 95 2.19 -13.46 8.74
C LEU A 95 1.35 -12.20 8.42
N PRO A 96 0.01 -12.30 8.46
CA PRO A 96 -0.84 -11.12 8.36
C PRO A 96 -0.66 -10.27 9.63
N GLY A 97 -0.21 -9.01 9.50
CA GLY A 97 -0.17 -8.05 10.62
C GLY A 97 1.13 -7.25 10.83
N GLY A 98 1.98 -7.06 9.83
CA GLY A 98 3.09 -6.11 9.92
C GLY A 98 2.60 -4.65 10.03
N PRO A 99 3.46 -3.69 10.44
CA PRO A 99 3.11 -2.27 10.47
C PRO A 99 2.79 -1.78 9.05
N ALA A 100 1.49 -1.77 8.75
CA ALA A 100 0.94 -1.50 7.44
C ALA A 100 0.81 0.01 7.21
N GLN A 101 1.74 0.55 6.43
CA GLN A 101 1.60 1.84 5.74
C GLN A 101 1.90 1.68 4.25
N SER A 102 1.68 0.49 3.68
CA SER A 102 1.75 0.36 2.23
C SER A 102 0.51 1.01 1.61
N THR A 103 0.67 1.65 0.44
CA THR A 103 -0.45 2.23 -0.32
C THR A 103 -1.57 1.21 -0.55
N GLY A 104 -1.24 -0.08 -0.71
CA GLY A 104 -2.21 -1.16 -0.85
C GLY A 104 -3.09 -1.37 0.38
N ASP A 105 -2.55 -1.18 1.58
CA ASP A 105 -3.31 -1.32 2.84
C ASP A 105 -4.27 -0.17 3.06
N ILE A 106 -3.85 1.05 2.70
CA ILE A 106 -4.72 2.24 2.72
C ILE A 106 -5.88 2.04 1.74
N THR A 107 -5.60 1.62 0.50
CA THR A 107 -6.66 1.35 -0.49
C THR A 107 -7.61 0.25 -0.01
N ARG A 108 -7.10 -0.83 0.58
CA ARG A 108 -7.95 -1.92 1.11
C ARG A 108 -8.82 -1.46 2.27
N THR A 109 -8.28 -0.66 3.17
CA THR A 109 -9.01 -0.09 4.32
C THR A 109 -10.09 0.88 3.83
N ALA A 110 -9.77 1.73 2.85
CA ALA A 110 -10.72 2.64 2.24
C ALA A 110 -11.87 1.89 1.55
N ILE A 111 -11.56 0.86 0.75
CA ILE A 111 -12.59 0.01 0.11
C ILE A 111 -13.45 -0.68 1.17
N ALA A 112 -12.84 -1.24 2.23
CA ALA A 112 -13.58 -1.89 3.31
C ALA A 112 -14.52 -0.90 4.02
N ALA A 113 -14.05 0.31 4.33
CA ALA A 113 -14.86 1.36 4.94
C ALA A 113 -16.03 1.80 4.04
N LEU A 114 -15.76 2.05 2.75
CA LEU A 114 -16.78 2.45 1.77
C LEU A 114 -17.79 1.33 1.49
N SER A 115 -17.36 0.07 1.55
CA SER A 115 -18.21 -1.07 1.23
C SER A 115 -19.38 -1.30 2.18
N GLY A 116 -19.30 -0.80 3.41
CA GLY A 116 -20.37 -0.84 4.40
C GLY A 116 -21.31 0.37 4.35
N GLY A 117 -20.97 1.41 3.59
CA GLY A 117 -21.81 2.60 3.42
C GLY A 117 -23.02 2.31 2.55
N GLN A 118 -24.15 2.95 2.87
CA GLN A 118 -25.33 2.93 2.01
C GLN A 118 -25.05 3.67 0.71
N ILE A 119 -25.52 3.13 -0.41
CA ILE A 119 -25.29 3.70 -1.74
C ILE A 119 -25.83 5.13 -1.83
N GLY A 120 -26.97 5.43 -1.20
CA GLY A 120 -27.51 6.80 -1.13
C GLY A 120 -26.55 7.79 -0.47
N THR A 121 -26.02 7.43 0.71
CA THR A 121 -25.04 8.26 1.43
C THR A 121 -23.72 8.40 0.67
N LEU A 122 -23.28 7.33 0.00
CA LEU A 122 -22.07 7.37 -0.84
C LEU A 122 -22.26 8.28 -2.05
N ALA A 123 -23.45 8.29 -2.68
CA ALA A 123 -23.78 9.16 -3.79
C ALA A 123 -23.78 10.64 -3.38
N GLU A 124 -24.42 10.96 -2.25
CA GLU A 124 -24.40 12.32 -1.69
C GLU A 124 -22.98 12.79 -1.39
N PHE A 125 -22.16 11.91 -0.79
CA PHE A 125 -20.75 12.20 -0.51
C PHE A 125 -19.91 12.39 -1.78
N ALA A 126 -20.23 11.65 -2.86
CA ALA A 126 -19.62 11.83 -4.17
C ALA A 126 -20.10 13.10 -4.90
N GLY A 127 -21.12 13.79 -4.38
CA GLY A 127 -21.72 14.99 -4.98
C GLY A 127 -22.72 14.67 -6.10
N SER A 128 -23.23 13.44 -6.15
CA SER A 128 -24.28 13.00 -7.08
C SER A 128 -25.63 12.91 -6.38
N ASP A 129 -26.71 13.16 -7.10
CA ASP A 129 -28.03 12.75 -6.64
C ASP A 129 -28.15 11.21 -6.64
N THR A 130 -28.92 10.69 -5.69
CA THR A 130 -29.07 9.25 -5.49
C THR A 130 -29.74 8.57 -6.69
N GLU A 131 -30.71 9.22 -7.34
CA GLU A 131 -31.44 8.65 -8.48
C GLU A 131 -30.53 8.42 -9.69
N THR A 132 -29.68 9.41 -10.01
CA THR A 132 -28.67 9.30 -11.06
C THR A 132 -27.64 8.21 -10.74
N ALA A 133 -27.20 8.11 -9.49
CA ALA A 133 -26.26 7.06 -9.08
C ALA A 133 -26.87 5.65 -9.24
N LEU A 134 -28.15 5.48 -8.89
CA LEU A 134 -28.87 4.21 -9.08
C LEU A 134 -29.06 3.89 -10.57
N ALA A 135 -29.37 4.88 -11.40
CA ALA A 135 -29.50 4.71 -12.85
C ALA A 135 -28.17 4.29 -13.50
N GLU A 136 -27.05 4.88 -13.07
CA GLU A 136 -25.71 4.52 -13.56
C GLU A 136 -25.28 3.13 -13.14
N LEU A 137 -25.56 2.74 -11.90
CA LEU A 137 -25.30 1.37 -11.44
C LEU A 137 -26.20 0.36 -12.18
N GLY A 138 -27.45 0.73 -12.46
CA GLY A 138 -28.35 -0.04 -13.32
C GLY A 138 -27.79 -0.23 -14.74
N ALA A 139 -27.26 0.84 -15.33
CA ALA A 139 -26.59 0.78 -16.64
C ALA A 139 -25.30 -0.06 -16.62
N ALA A 140 -24.63 -0.13 -15.47
CA ALA A 140 -23.49 -1.01 -15.22
C ALA A 140 -23.89 -2.48 -14.93
N GLY A 141 -25.18 -2.80 -14.97
CA GLY A 141 -25.71 -4.16 -14.78
C GLY A 141 -25.99 -4.55 -13.33
N PHE A 142 -25.98 -3.58 -12.40
CA PHE A 142 -26.33 -3.80 -11.01
C PHE A 142 -27.75 -3.31 -10.75
N GLU A 143 -28.66 -4.21 -10.38
CA GLU A 143 -29.85 -3.77 -9.65
C GLU A 143 -29.41 -3.30 -8.27
N VAL A 144 -29.86 -2.14 -7.82
CA VAL A 144 -29.45 -1.55 -6.53
C VAL A 144 -30.50 -0.58 -6.03
N HIS A 145 -30.59 -0.46 -4.71
CA HIS A 145 -31.43 0.52 -4.01
C HIS A 145 -30.56 1.45 -3.15
N SER A 146 -31.08 2.61 -2.77
CA SER A 146 -30.36 3.59 -1.93
C SER A 146 -29.84 3.01 -0.62
N ASP A 147 -30.62 2.12 -0.02
CA ASP A 147 -30.36 1.53 1.30
C ASP A 147 -29.43 0.31 1.21
N ASP A 148 -29.09 -0.11 -0.01
CA ASP A 148 -28.15 -1.19 -0.25
C ASP A 148 -26.73 -0.76 0.07
N THR A 149 -25.89 -1.73 0.38
CA THR A 149 -24.44 -1.53 0.52
C THR A 149 -23.70 -2.21 -0.64
N PRO A 150 -22.57 -1.66 -1.10
CA PRO A 150 -21.75 -2.30 -2.12
C PRO A 150 -21.34 -3.73 -1.75
N ALA A 151 -21.05 -4.00 -0.47
CA ALA A 151 -20.72 -5.35 0.00
C ALA A 151 -21.88 -6.34 -0.11
N ARG A 152 -23.12 -5.90 0.17
CA ARG A 152 -24.31 -6.76 0.09
C ARG A 152 -24.66 -7.08 -1.35
N ARG A 153 -24.54 -6.09 -2.24
CA ARG A 153 -24.94 -6.23 -3.66
C ARG A 153 -23.90 -6.91 -4.51
N SER A 154 -22.63 -6.84 -4.13
CA SER A 154 -21.59 -7.57 -4.85
C SER A 154 -21.58 -9.08 -4.55
N GLY A 155 -22.35 -9.56 -3.57
CA GLY A 155 -22.41 -10.99 -3.23
C GLY A 155 -21.06 -11.57 -2.78
N GLY A 156 -20.14 -10.73 -2.32
CA GLY A 156 -18.77 -11.11 -1.97
C GLY A 156 -17.77 -11.07 -3.15
N ASP A 157 -18.22 -10.77 -4.38
CA ASP A 157 -17.30 -10.48 -5.48
C ASP A 157 -16.64 -9.11 -5.24
N ARG A 158 -15.31 -9.16 -5.11
CA ARG A 158 -14.49 -7.98 -4.86
C ARG A 158 -14.40 -7.06 -6.07
N MET A 159 -14.44 -7.60 -7.29
CA MET A 159 -14.40 -6.79 -8.50
C MET A 159 -15.72 -6.04 -8.66
N ALA A 160 -16.85 -6.75 -8.55
CA ALA A 160 -18.17 -6.12 -8.54
C ALA A 160 -18.29 -5.03 -7.46
N GLN A 161 -17.78 -5.28 -6.25
CA GLN A 161 -17.76 -4.29 -5.17
C GLN A 161 -16.98 -3.02 -5.53
N VAL A 162 -15.79 -3.18 -6.13
CA VAL A 162 -14.98 -2.04 -6.58
C VAL A 162 -15.69 -1.29 -7.69
N VAL A 163 -16.30 -1.99 -8.65
CA VAL A 163 -17.07 -1.35 -9.73
C VAL A 163 -18.18 -0.50 -9.15
N ILE A 164 -19.03 -1.07 -8.27
CA ILE A 164 -20.13 -0.32 -7.61
C ILE A 164 -19.60 0.95 -6.94
N ILE A 165 -18.54 0.85 -6.14
CA ILE A 165 -17.95 2.02 -5.46
C ILE A 165 -17.44 3.00 -6.52
N THR A 166 -16.61 2.59 -7.47
CA THR A 166 -16.01 3.51 -8.45
C THR A 166 -17.06 4.19 -9.32
N THR A 167 -18.13 3.51 -9.73
CA THR A 167 -19.23 4.09 -10.51
C THR A 167 -19.87 5.26 -9.78
N ILE A 168 -20.16 5.11 -8.48
CA ILE A 168 -20.72 6.19 -7.63
C ILE A 168 -19.78 7.41 -7.60
N PHE A 169 -18.47 7.18 -7.56
CA PHE A 169 -17.46 8.23 -7.40
C PHE A 169 -16.90 8.79 -8.72
N THR A 170 -17.30 8.27 -9.88
CA THR A 170 -16.71 8.65 -11.19
C THR A 170 -16.98 10.11 -11.55
N ARG A 171 -18.05 10.71 -11.01
CA ARG A 171 -18.41 12.12 -11.23
C ARG A 171 -17.84 13.09 -10.22
N GLN A 172 -17.05 12.64 -9.25
CA GLN A 172 -16.52 13.57 -8.26
C GLN A 172 -15.63 14.61 -8.99
N PRO A 173 -15.97 15.91 -8.93
CA PRO A 173 -15.13 16.91 -9.55
C PRO A 173 -13.73 16.79 -8.95
N PRO A 174 -12.67 16.89 -9.77
CA PRO A 174 -11.30 16.74 -9.27
C PRO A 174 -11.14 17.66 -8.08
N ILE A 175 -10.64 17.11 -6.96
CA ILE A 175 -10.36 17.90 -5.75
C ILE A 175 -9.62 19.15 -6.22
N PRO A 176 -10.19 20.36 -6.01
CA PRO A 176 -9.51 21.58 -6.44
C PRO A 176 -8.14 21.55 -5.81
N ARG A 177 -7.10 21.35 -6.63
CA ARG A 177 -5.74 21.45 -6.13
C ARG A 177 -5.63 22.86 -5.57
N PRO A 178 -5.13 23.07 -4.34
CA PRO A 178 -4.83 24.41 -3.89
C PRO A 178 -4.01 25.06 -5.00
N ARG A 179 -4.48 26.21 -5.52
CA ARG A 179 -3.88 26.88 -6.68
C ARG A 179 -2.37 26.92 -6.46
N GLN A 180 -1.64 26.08 -7.19
CA GLN A 180 -0.16 26.04 -7.18
C GLN A 180 0.36 27.18 -8.07
N GLY A 181 -0.17 28.37 -7.83
CA GLY A 181 -0.14 29.52 -8.72
C GLY A 181 -0.68 30.79 -8.06
N ARG A 182 -0.46 30.92 -6.75
CA ARG A 182 -0.15 32.20 -6.14
C ARG A 182 1.29 32.04 -5.68
N ASP A 183 2.18 32.77 -6.33
CA ASP A 183 3.48 33.14 -5.80
C ASP A 183 3.49 33.16 -4.26
N PRO A 184 4.44 32.50 -3.60
CA PRO A 184 4.66 32.71 -2.18
C PRO A 184 5.39 34.05 -2.01
N SER A 185 4.78 35.16 -2.44
CA SER A 185 5.12 36.47 -1.90
C SER A 185 4.46 36.58 -0.52
N TRP A 186 4.83 35.68 0.39
CA TRP A 186 4.75 36.01 1.81
C TRP A 186 5.85 37.04 2.00
N SER A 187 5.54 38.32 1.79
CA SER A 187 6.47 39.36 2.20
C SER A 187 6.53 39.32 3.71
N SER A 188 7.70 39.54 4.29
CA SER A 188 7.87 39.56 5.75
C SER A 188 6.93 40.57 6.45
N ALA A 189 6.33 41.49 5.70
CA ALA A 189 5.34 42.45 6.18
C ALA A 189 3.95 41.82 6.42
N ASP A 190 3.58 40.76 5.69
CA ASP A 190 2.27 40.09 5.84
C ASP A 190 2.20 39.24 7.11
N LEU A 191 3.35 38.75 7.60
CA LEU A 191 3.49 38.03 8.87
C LEU A 191 3.62 38.97 10.09
N ALA A 192 3.95 40.23 9.86
CA ALA A 192 4.10 41.23 10.92
C ALA A 192 2.77 41.85 11.37
N THR A 193 1.69 41.63 10.60
CA THR A 193 0.35 42.08 10.97
C THR A 193 -0.44 40.90 11.51
N PRO A 194 -0.74 40.83 12.82
CA PRO A 194 -1.61 39.79 13.33
C PRO A 194 -2.96 39.85 12.60
N PRO A 195 -3.55 38.69 12.22
CA PRO A 195 -4.85 38.69 11.56
C PRO A 195 -5.83 39.48 12.41
N ALA A 196 -6.60 40.37 11.79
CA ALA A 196 -7.64 41.11 12.48
C ALA A 196 -8.49 40.12 13.28
N LYS A 197 -8.57 40.35 14.60
CA LYS A 197 -9.28 39.47 15.54
C LYS A 197 -10.64 39.14 14.92
N PRO A 198 -10.99 37.86 14.71
CA PRO A 198 -12.27 37.52 14.10
C PRO A 198 -13.37 38.21 14.90
N ARG A 199 -14.28 38.92 14.19
CA ARG A 199 -15.43 39.54 14.85
C ARG A 199 -16.11 38.42 15.66
N PRO A 200 -16.39 38.64 16.95
CA PRO A 200 -17.00 37.60 17.75
C PRO A 200 -18.30 37.17 17.06
N MET A 201 -18.34 35.91 16.62
CA MET A 201 -19.60 35.30 16.21
C MET A 201 -20.52 35.39 17.42
N SER A 202 -21.67 36.05 17.23
CA SER A 202 -22.75 36.01 18.20
C SER A 202 -23.01 34.54 18.53
N ALA A 203 -22.83 34.19 19.81
CA ALA A 203 -23.04 32.83 20.26
C ALA A 203 -24.46 32.38 19.85
N PRO A 204 -24.64 31.16 19.32
CA PRO A 204 -25.98 30.61 19.14
C PRO A 204 -26.67 30.62 20.51
N GLN A 205 -27.79 31.32 20.62
CA GLN A 205 -28.58 31.32 21.84
C GLN A 205 -29.09 29.89 22.08
N GLY A 206 -28.71 29.28 23.21
CA GLY A 206 -29.27 28.00 23.64
C GLY A 206 -28.29 26.82 23.75
N VAL A 207 -26.98 27.05 23.81
CA VAL A 207 -26.04 25.98 24.22
C VAL A 207 -25.38 26.38 25.54
N GLU A 208 -25.97 25.95 26.65
CA GLU A 208 -25.25 25.90 27.93
C GLU A 208 -24.05 24.97 27.77
N ALA A 209 -22.85 25.57 27.79
CA ALA A 209 -21.62 24.81 27.80
C ALA A 209 -21.50 24.07 29.14
N VAL A 210 -21.88 22.78 29.15
CA VAL A 210 -21.55 21.86 30.24
C VAL A 210 -20.04 21.61 30.20
N THR A 211 -19.28 22.49 30.84
CA THR A 211 -17.85 22.28 31.08
C THR A 211 -17.68 21.69 32.47
N ARG A 212 -17.79 20.37 32.59
CA ARG A 212 -17.35 19.63 33.78
C ARG A 212 -16.25 18.66 33.36
N ASN A 213 -15.07 18.75 33.99
CA ASN A 213 -14.04 17.72 33.86
C ASN A 213 -14.57 16.39 34.49
N ARG A 214 -14.02 15.24 34.07
CA ARG A 214 -14.46 13.88 34.45
C ARG A 214 -14.55 13.64 35.97
N ASP A 215 -13.89 14.48 36.79
CA ASP A 215 -13.86 14.37 38.26
C ASP A 215 -14.43 15.59 39.02
N GLY A 216 -15.13 16.52 38.36
CA GLY A 216 -16.07 17.44 39.04
C GLY A 216 -15.53 18.61 39.89
N ALA A 217 -14.22 18.91 39.95
CA ALA A 217 -13.70 20.04 40.73
C ALA A 217 -13.38 21.30 39.88
N PRO A 218 -13.74 22.53 40.33
CA PRO A 218 -13.39 23.78 39.64
C PRO A 218 -11.97 24.25 39.96
N TRP A 219 -11.22 24.68 38.94
CA TRP A 219 -9.88 25.25 39.11
C TRP A 219 -9.97 26.67 39.67
N ALA A 220 -9.33 26.89 40.81
CA ALA A 220 -9.34 28.14 41.55
C ALA A 220 -8.70 29.29 40.77
N ARG A 221 -9.30 30.48 40.89
CA ARG A 221 -8.74 31.77 40.47
C ARG A 221 -7.54 32.16 41.34
N ARG A 222 -6.43 32.56 40.71
CA ARG A 222 -5.51 33.57 41.24
C ARG A 222 -5.02 34.46 40.09
N ILE A 223 -5.42 35.73 40.15
CA ILE A 223 -4.71 36.85 39.51
C ILE A 223 -4.40 37.80 40.67
N VAL A 224 -3.13 38.19 40.79
CA VAL A 224 -2.69 39.35 41.59
C VAL A 224 -3.09 40.61 40.85
#